data_AF-A0AAE3QVA1-F1
#
_entry.id   AF-A0AAE3QVA1-F1
#
_cell.length_a   1.000
_cell.length_b   1.000
_cell.length_c   1.000
_cell.angle_alpha   90.00
_cell.angle_beta   90.00
_cell.angle_gamma   90.00
#
_symmetry.space_group_name_H-M   'P 1'
#
loop_
_entity.id
_entity.type
_entity.pdbx_description
1 polymer ?
#
loop_
_entity_poly.entity_id
_entity_poly.type
_entity_poly.pdbx_seq_one_letter_code
_entity_poly.pdbx_strand_id
1 'polypeptide(L)'
;MIHKRSLLFHIFLTVCVCGFLLSCEKEYNSIYDQSPDERLRKTLDAYNDLLLSAPHGWKGTLKTKLGPVFFYYFDFHTEGKVTMLADFNQTTAGTAAEGTWVLKALQRPTLSFDTYSYIHLPADPNGNVNGGDNGSGLLSDFQFAIASTAGDSIVLEGIQNKSSITLTKVTQPEVTQLTSGQMKNMLQYVASHKGLRLTLPDKTTIPLAISTLTKTIASQYLSADGSEIEEFTTPFTFSPSGISLTTAFTIAGASFKELHWDEDKQEFYVDATRRIINDNSLFILTPSIPLSSTLGSKYAFLQVPENTDFYPLLGQSDEFLSLYSQARESMLAGDYKLTLKQMDFVFKPSTHTLLIDVYVTQNGNLFLGQYMYTYELNEAGIFKFTFNQANDVAWAIQGDLSGLLSYIDNDTFTVKYIGGAHQLLGGMFSQENTNFSFSGYLGN
;
A
#
# COMPACT_ATOMS: atom_id res chain seq x y z
N MET A 1 -18.39 -33.68 79.76
CA MET A 1 -18.30 -33.68 78.27
C MET A 1 -17.43 -32.55 77.69
N ILE A 2 -17.04 -31.53 78.45
CA ILE A 2 -16.27 -30.37 77.92
C ILE A 2 -14.75 -30.67 77.78
N HIS A 3 -14.15 -31.47 78.68
CA HIS A 3 -12.72 -31.80 78.62
C HIS A 3 -12.31 -32.71 77.44
N LYS A 4 -13.16 -33.64 76.98
CA LYS A 4 -12.85 -34.50 75.82
C LYS A 4 -12.79 -33.71 74.51
N ARG A 5 -13.60 -32.64 74.38
CA ARG A 5 -13.59 -31.75 73.19
C ARG A 5 -12.32 -30.90 73.10
N SER A 6 -11.80 -30.42 74.23
CA SER A 6 -10.53 -29.68 74.28
C SER A 6 -9.33 -30.55 73.90
N LEU A 7 -9.29 -31.81 74.38
CA LEU A 7 -8.20 -32.74 74.07
C LEU A 7 -8.19 -33.15 72.59
N LEU A 8 -9.37 -33.42 72.01
CA LEU A 8 -9.53 -33.70 70.58
C LEU A 8 -9.11 -32.51 69.70
N PHE A 9 -9.39 -31.28 70.13
CA PHE A 9 -8.98 -30.06 69.41
C PHE A 9 -7.46 -29.85 69.45
N HIS A 10 -6.80 -30.12 70.58
CA HIS A 10 -5.33 -30.03 70.68
C HIS A 10 -4.64 -31.14 69.89
N ILE A 11 -5.20 -32.36 69.86
CA ILE A 11 -4.68 -33.46 69.03
C ILE A 11 -4.85 -33.13 67.55
N PHE A 12 -6.01 -32.60 67.14
CA PHE A 12 -6.24 -32.19 65.75
C PHE A 12 -5.32 -31.03 65.31
N LEU A 13 -5.11 -30.04 66.19
CA LEU A 13 -4.17 -28.93 65.94
C LEU A 13 -2.72 -29.42 65.83
N THR A 14 -2.31 -30.37 66.67
CA THR A 14 -0.95 -30.94 66.64
C THR A 14 -0.74 -31.79 65.38
N VAL A 15 -1.74 -32.57 64.97
CA VAL A 15 -1.69 -33.36 63.72
C VAL A 15 -1.69 -32.44 62.48
N CYS A 16 -2.45 -31.34 62.49
CA CYS A 16 -2.38 -30.33 61.42
C CYS A 16 -1.02 -29.66 61.34
N VAL A 17 -0.42 -29.25 62.46
CA VAL A 17 0.91 -28.61 62.49
C VAL A 17 2.01 -29.59 62.07
N CYS A 18 1.93 -30.88 62.43
CA CYS A 18 2.84 -31.91 61.94
C CYS A 18 2.64 -32.23 60.44
N GLY A 19 1.41 -32.12 59.91
CA GLY A 19 1.11 -32.30 58.49
C GLY A 19 1.72 -31.22 57.58
N PHE A 20 1.84 -29.98 58.07
CA PHE A 20 2.53 -28.90 57.33
C PHE A 20 4.05 -29.06 57.31
N LEU A 21 4.65 -29.78 58.26
CA LEU A 21 6.10 -30.01 58.32
C LEU A 21 6.57 -31.22 57.49
N LEU A 22 5.65 -32.09 57.06
CA LEU A 22 5.93 -33.26 56.20
C LEU A 22 5.56 -33.05 54.73
N SER A 23 4.99 -31.89 54.36
CA SER A 23 4.64 -31.53 52.97
C SER A 23 5.74 -30.73 52.25
N CYS A 24 7.01 -31.01 52.56
CA CYS A 24 8.13 -30.40 51.82
C CYS A 24 9.15 -31.48 51.45
N GLU A 25 8.71 -32.44 50.64
CA GLU A 25 9.63 -33.21 49.81
C GLU A 25 10.22 -32.22 48.79
N LYS A 26 11.40 -31.67 49.08
CA LYS A 26 12.16 -30.78 48.20
C LYS A 26 12.91 -31.57 47.11
N GLU A 27 12.38 -32.70 46.65
CA GLU A 27 12.90 -33.32 45.44
C GLU A 27 12.24 -32.69 44.22
N TYR A 28 12.71 -31.49 43.90
CA TYR A 28 12.58 -30.99 42.53
C TYR A 28 13.54 -31.81 41.66
N ASN A 29 13.10 -32.99 41.24
CA ASN A 29 13.77 -33.75 40.19
C ASN A 29 13.61 -32.96 38.88
N SER A 30 14.54 -32.04 38.65
CA SER A 30 14.58 -31.26 37.41
C SER A 30 14.64 -32.23 36.25
N ILE A 31 13.70 -32.12 35.32
CA ILE A 31 13.71 -32.87 34.04
C ILE A 31 14.94 -32.49 33.19
N TYR A 32 15.62 -31.40 33.55
CA TYR A 32 16.76 -30.85 32.84
C TYR A 32 17.99 -30.75 33.75
N ASP A 33 19.16 -31.10 33.22
CA ASP A 33 20.44 -31.02 33.94
C ASP A 33 20.89 -29.57 34.22
N GLN A 34 20.28 -28.59 33.52
CA GLN A 34 20.62 -27.16 33.60
C GLN A 34 19.48 -26.37 34.24
N SER A 35 19.84 -25.31 34.97
CA SER A 35 18.86 -24.36 35.51
C SER A 35 18.10 -23.63 34.39
N PRO A 36 16.88 -23.12 34.64
CA PRO A 36 16.18 -22.26 33.69
C PRO A 36 17.03 -21.09 33.18
N ASP A 37 17.79 -20.43 34.05
CA ASP A 37 18.63 -19.28 33.70
C ASP A 37 19.81 -19.65 32.78
N GLU A 38 20.46 -20.80 33.04
CA GLU A 38 21.54 -21.30 32.17
C GLU A 38 21.03 -21.66 30.78
N ARG A 39 19.86 -22.31 30.69
CA ARG A 39 19.23 -22.64 29.41
C ARG A 39 18.87 -21.38 28.64
N LEU A 40 18.28 -20.41 29.32
CA LEU A 40 17.92 -19.12 28.74
C LEU A 40 19.15 -18.39 28.20
N ARG A 41 20.22 -18.29 28.98
CA ARG A 41 21.47 -17.66 28.52
C ARG A 41 22.06 -18.40 27.32
N LYS A 42 22.13 -19.73 27.36
CA LYS A 42 22.60 -20.55 26.24
C LYS A 42 21.76 -20.33 24.98
N THR A 43 20.44 -20.17 25.10
CA THR A 43 19.56 -19.84 23.97
C THR A 43 19.84 -18.44 23.40
N LEU A 44 20.03 -17.44 24.26
CA LEU A 44 20.37 -16.08 23.81
C LEU A 44 21.74 -16.04 23.13
N ASP A 45 22.74 -16.71 23.69
CA ASP A 45 24.09 -16.81 23.11
C ASP A 45 24.03 -17.48 21.72
N ALA A 46 23.27 -18.57 21.59
CA ALA A 46 23.09 -19.23 20.30
C ALA A 46 22.41 -18.33 19.24
N TYR A 47 21.44 -17.50 19.63
CA TYR A 47 20.82 -16.54 18.71
C TYR A 47 21.74 -15.37 18.38
N ASN A 48 22.55 -14.92 19.33
CA ASN A 48 23.58 -13.91 19.08
C ASN A 48 24.58 -14.40 18.03
N ASP A 49 25.11 -15.61 18.22
CA ASP A 49 26.04 -16.24 17.28
C ASP A 49 25.40 -16.45 15.90
N LEU A 50 24.13 -16.87 15.87
CA LEU A 50 23.39 -17.02 14.63
C LEU A 50 23.27 -15.69 13.88
N LEU A 51 22.84 -14.61 14.53
CA LEU A 51 22.73 -13.28 13.90
C LEU A 51 24.07 -12.80 13.33
N LEU A 52 25.19 -13.08 14.03
CA LEU A 52 26.55 -12.74 13.61
C LEU A 52 27.16 -13.72 12.58
N SER A 53 26.51 -14.86 12.32
CA SER A 53 27.04 -15.90 11.42
C SER A 53 26.92 -15.58 9.92
N ALA A 54 26.24 -14.48 9.55
CA ALA A 54 26.01 -14.09 8.16
C ALA A 54 27.07 -13.09 7.70
N PRO A 55 28.12 -13.50 6.97
CA PRO A 55 29.27 -12.66 6.65
C PRO A 55 28.96 -11.48 5.72
N HIS A 56 27.79 -11.49 5.08
CA HIS A 56 27.31 -10.42 4.22
C HIS A 56 26.04 -9.77 4.75
N GLY A 57 25.63 -10.10 5.98
CA GLY A 57 24.38 -9.67 6.58
C GLY A 57 23.16 -10.52 6.18
N TRP A 58 22.00 -10.02 6.58
CA TRP A 58 20.68 -10.63 6.41
C TRP A 58 19.80 -9.73 5.56
N LYS A 59 18.94 -10.34 4.74
CA LYS A 59 17.84 -9.67 4.07
C LYS A 59 16.52 -10.18 4.62
N GLY A 60 15.52 -9.33 4.68
CA GLY A 60 14.18 -9.74 5.08
C GLY A 60 13.08 -8.84 4.57
N THR A 61 11.87 -9.39 4.53
CA THR A 61 10.65 -8.65 4.21
C THR A 61 9.86 -8.43 5.49
N LEU A 62 9.72 -7.16 5.88
CA LEU A 62 8.84 -6.73 6.96
C LEU A 62 7.43 -6.58 6.42
N LYS A 63 6.50 -7.38 6.94
CA LYS A 63 5.07 -7.28 6.66
C LYS A 63 4.39 -6.48 7.76
N THR A 64 3.93 -5.27 7.42
CA THR A 64 3.13 -4.45 8.33
C THR A 64 1.69 -4.96 8.38
N LYS A 65 0.92 -4.54 9.39
CA LYS A 65 -0.49 -4.95 9.51
C LYS A 65 -1.42 -4.15 8.59
N LEU A 66 -1.02 -2.95 8.15
CA LEU A 66 -1.82 -2.09 7.28
C LEU A 66 -1.60 -2.32 5.78
N GLY A 67 -0.77 -3.30 5.38
CA GLY A 67 -0.64 -3.73 3.99
C GLY A 67 0.76 -3.53 3.40
N PRO A 68 1.40 -2.35 3.49
CA PRO A 68 2.73 -2.14 2.94
C PRO A 68 3.75 -3.15 3.46
N VAL A 69 4.58 -3.63 2.56
CA VAL A 69 5.69 -4.53 2.87
C VAL A 69 7.00 -3.84 2.51
N PHE A 70 8.04 -4.07 3.31
CA PHE A 70 9.32 -3.40 3.15
C PHE A 70 10.46 -4.39 3.14
N PHE A 71 11.40 -4.20 2.22
CA PHE A 71 12.66 -4.92 2.25
C PHE A 71 13.62 -4.24 3.22
N TYR A 72 14.34 -5.07 3.96
CA TYR A 72 15.43 -4.65 4.82
C TYR A 72 16.68 -5.48 4.56
N TYR A 73 17.80 -4.79 4.61
CA TYR A 73 19.12 -5.34 4.81
C TYR A 73 19.57 -5.06 6.25
N PHE A 74 20.10 -6.06 6.94
CA PHE A 74 20.67 -5.95 8.29
C PHE A 74 22.07 -6.55 8.31
N ASP A 75 23.07 -5.74 8.62
CA ASP A 75 24.42 -6.20 8.90
C ASP A 75 24.68 -6.08 10.40
N PHE A 76 24.60 -7.20 11.12
CA PHE A 76 24.77 -7.23 12.58
C PHE A 76 26.25 -7.31 12.91
N HIS A 77 26.70 -6.37 13.75
CA HIS A 77 28.06 -6.27 14.24
C HIS A 77 28.16 -6.72 15.69
N THR A 78 29.38 -7.00 16.11
CA THR A 78 29.71 -7.12 17.54
C THR A 78 29.38 -5.82 18.29
N GLU A 79 29.30 -5.89 19.62
CA GLU A 79 28.95 -4.75 20.49
C GLU A 79 27.51 -4.23 20.29
N GLY A 80 26.62 -5.01 19.67
CA GLY A 80 25.19 -4.66 19.56
C GLY A 80 24.91 -3.55 18.54
N LYS A 81 25.77 -3.37 17.54
CA LYS A 81 25.52 -2.44 16.41
C LYS A 81 24.93 -3.15 15.21
N VAL A 82 24.14 -2.45 14.41
CA VAL A 82 23.57 -2.96 13.17
C VAL A 82 23.58 -1.86 12.11
N THR A 83 23.99 -2.21 10.89
CA THR A 83 23.88 -1.32 9.72
C THR A 83 22.68 -1.74 8.88
N MET A 84 21.88 -0.78 8.43
CA MET A 84 20.64 -1.05 7.69
C MET A 84 20.55 -0.31 6.36
N LEU A 85 19.96 -0.99 5.38
CA LEU A 85 19.31 -0.36 4.22
C LEU A 85 17.86 -0.83 4.17
N ALA A 86 16.98 -0.02 3.62
CA ALA A 86 15.58 -0.39 3.46
C ALA A 86 15.01 0.22 2.18
N ASP A 87 14.05 -0.45 1.56
CA ASP A 87 13.39 0.09 0.37
C ASP A 87 12.33 1.16 0.68
N PHE A 88 12.18 1.57 1.94
CA PHE A 88 11.16 2.50 2.43
C PHE A 88 11.07 3.80 1.61
N ASN A 89 12.21 4.44 1.31
CA ASN A 89 12.30 5.55 0.35
C ASN A 89 13.70 5.60 -0.29
N GLN A 90 13.93 6.57 -1.18
CA GLN A 90 15.22 6.72 -1.88
C GLN A 90 16.42 6.92 -0.94
N THR A 91 16.21 7.59 0.20
CA THR A 91 17.26 7.82 1.20
C THR A 91 17.64 6.52 1.89
N THR A 92 16.65 5.79 2.42
CA THR A 92 16.88 4.53 3.14
C THR A 92 17.46 3.45 2.23
N ALA A 93 17.17 3.53 0.93
CA ALA A 93 17.65 2.57 -0.07
C ALA A 93 19.07 2.84 -0.57
N GLY A 94 19.56 4.07 -0.44
CA GLY A 94 20.86 4.49 -0.97
C GLY A 94 21.86 4.95 0.08
N THR A 95 21.47 5.08 1.35
CA THR A 95 22.34 5.54 2.43
C THR A 95 22.16 4.63 3.63
N ALA A 96 23.22 3.92 4.00
CA ALA A 96 23.19 3.04 5.15
C ALA A 96 23.07 3.86 6.44
N ALA A 97 22.27 3.36 7.39
CA ALA A 97 22.15 3.93 8.73
C ALA A 97 22.54 2.91 9.79
N GLU A 98 23.25 3.38 10.83
CA GLU A 98 23.57 2.57 12.00
C GLU A 98 22.41 2.63 13.02
N GLY A 99 22.25 1.53 13.75
CA GLY A 99 21.40 1.44 14.92
C GLY A 99 22.00 0.49 15.95
N THR A 100 21.29 0.30 17.06
CA THR A 100 21.68 -0.67 18.08
C THR A 100 20.63 -1.75 18.22
N TRP A 101 21.08 -2.97 18.53
CA TRP A 101 20.23 -4.12 18.79
C TRP A 101 20.68 -4.85 20.05
N VAL A 102 19.73 -5.55 20.68
CA VAL A 102 19.99 -6.40 21.84
C VAL A 102 19.01 -7.55 21.88
N LEU A 103 19.47 -8.71 22.36
CA LEU A 103 18.61 -9.85 22.66
C LEU A 103 18.13 -9.78 24.12
N LYS A 104 16.82 -9.70 24.32
CA LYS A 104 16.17 -9.63 25.64
C LYS A 104 15.50 -10.95 25.97
N ALA A 105 15.67 -11.39 27.21
CA ALA A 105 14.90 -12.48 27.81
C ALA A 105 13.54 -11.97 28.29
N LEU A 106 12.57 -11.84 27.37
CA LEU A 106 11.18 -11.58 27.73
C LEU A 106 10.40 -12.90 27.81
N GLN A 107 9.08 -12.88 27.61
CA GLN A 107 8.27 -14.11 27.49
C GLN A 107 8.79 -15.05 26.38
N ARG A 108 9.40 -14.48 25.33
CA ARG A 108 10.19 -15.18 24.31
C ARG A 108 11.51 -14.43 24.10
N PRO A 109 12.60 -15.11 23.70
CA PRO A 109 13.81 -14.45 23.22
C PRO A 109 13.46 -13.41 22.17
N THR A 110 13.80 -12.14 22.44
CA THR A 110 13.32 -10.99 21.67
C THR A 110 14.51 -10.19 21.14
N LEU A 111 14.59 -10.03 19.83
CA LEU A 111 15.46 -9.07 19.17
C LEU A 111 14.83 -7.68 19.27
N SER A 112 15.49 -6.76 19.96
CA SER A 112 15.04 -5.39 20.19
C SER A 112 15.99 -4.41 19.51
N PHE A 113 15.45 -3.47 18.74
CA PHE A 113 16.20 -2.32 18.23
C PHE A 113 15.97 -1.14 19.17
N ASP A 114 17.02 -0.66 19.84
CA ASP A 114 16.89 0.29 20.95
C ASP A 114 17.21 1.74 20.54
N THR A 115 17.90 1.94 19.42
CA THR A 115 18.15 3.26 18.82
C THR A 115 17.29 3.45 17.58
N TYR A 116 16.62 4.60 17.48
CA TYR A 116 15.79 4.96 16.33
C TYR A 116 16.62 4.90 15.02
N SER A 117 16.15 4.05 14.10
CA SER A 117 16.82 3.66 12.85
C SER A 117 15.75 3.22 11.84
N TYR A 118 16.14 2.77 10.64
CA TYR A 118 15.18 2.52 9.55
C TYR A 118 14.05 1.54 9.90
N ILE A 119 14.30 0.53 10.73
CA ILE A 119 13.25 -0.41 11.18
C ILE A 119 12.11 0.29 11.96
N HIS A 120 12.35 1.47 12.51
CA HIS A 120 11.35 2.23 13.26
C HIS A 120 10.42 3.05 12.36
N LEU A 121 10.81 3.34 11.12
CA LEU A 121 10.07 4.24 10.23
C LEU A 121 8.61 3.80 10.00
N PRO A 122 8.31 2.51 9.74
CA PRO A 122 6.92 2.07 9.58
C PRO A 122 6.11 2.14 10.89
N ALA A 123 6.75 2.19 12.05
CA ALA A 123 6.10 2.32 13.36
C ALA A 123 6.11 3.77 13.89
N ASP A 124 6.61 4.73 13.11
CA ASP A 124 6.68 6.12 13.53
C ASP A 124 5.28 6.68 13.83
N PRO A 125 5.06 7.34 14.98
CA PRO A 125 3.76 7.87 15.36
C PRO A 125 3.32 9.07 14.50
N ASN A 126 4.21 9.69 13.72
CA ASN A 126 3.86 10.74 12.78
C ASN A 126 3.51 10.12 11.42
N GLY A 127 2.24 10.16 11.05
CA GLY A 127 1.75 9.64 9.77
C GLY A 127 2.42 10.29 8.55
N ASN A 128 2.95 11.51 8.68
CA ASN A 128 3.67 12.16 7.58
C ASN A 128 5.00 11.48 7.24
N VAL A 129 5.54 10.63 8.14
CA VAL A 129 6.79 9.88 7.91
C VAL A 129 6.53 8.63 7.07
N ASN A 130 5.38 7.97 7.26
CA ASN A 130 5.13 6.62 6.73
C ASN A 130 3.81 6.44 5.97
N GLY A 131 2.99 7.48 5.89
CA GLY A 131 1.67 7.45 5.25
C GLY A 131 0.61 6.69 6.06
N GLY A 132 0.89 6.33 7.31
CA GLY A 132 -0.05 5.66 8.22
C GLY A 132 -0.79 6.62 9.15
N ASP A 133 -1.49 6.05 10.13
CA ASP A 133 -2.29 6.82 11.09
C ASP A 133 -1.40 7.51 12.14
N ASN A 134 -1.76 8.75 12.49
CA ASN A 134 -1.11 9.44 13.61
C ASN A 134 -1.29 8.64 14.92
N GLY A 135 -0.19 8.44 15.64
CA GLY A 135 -0.09 7.68 16.87
C GLY A 135 0.17 6.18 16.69
N SER A 136 -0.12 5.60 15.52
CA SER A 136 -0.03 4.15 15.28
C SER A 136 0.86 3.75 14.10
N GLY A 137 1.19 4.68 13.21
CA GLY A 137 1.97 4.43 11.99
C GLY A 137 1.32 3.36 11.11
N LEU A 138 2.13 2.47 10.56
CA LEU A 138 1.69 1.32 9.76
C LEU A 138 1.44 0.04 10.60
N LEU A 139 1.33 0.18 11.93
CA LEU A 139 1.22 -0.96 12.86
C LEU A 139 2.35 -1.99 12.66
N SER A 140 3.58 -1.49 12.65
CA SER A 140 4.81 -2.30 12.63
C SER A 140 5.41 -2.43 14.03
N ASP A 141 6.44 -3.24 14.17
CA ASP A 141 7.17 -3.46 15.41
C ASP A 141 8.66 -3.13 15.19
N PHE A 142 9.37 -2.85 16.27
CA PHE A 142 10.84 -2.76 16.34
C PHE A 142 11.40 -3.68 17.44
N GLN A 143 10.52 -4.51 18.02
CA GLN A 143 10.83 -5.59 18.94
C GLN A 143 10.16 -6.85 18.44
N PHE A 144 10.96 -7.88 18.17
CA PHE A 144 10.50 -9.10 17.55
C PHE A 144 10.96 -10.32 18.35
N ALA A 145 10.01 -11.15 18.75
CA ALA A 145 10.32 -12.48 19.26
C ALA A 145 10.88 -13.35 18.13
N ILE A 146 11.90 -14.15 18.45
CA ILE A 146 12.37 -15.20 17.55
C ILE A 146 11.35 -16.34 17.62
N ALA A 147 10.57 -16.51 16.55
CA ALA A 147 9.51 -17.49 16.45
C ALA A 147 10.05 -18.86 16.06
N SER A 148 10.96 -18.91 15.08
CA SER A 148 11.64 -20.14 14.68
C SER A 148 12.94 -19.85 13.93
N THR A 149 13.81 -20.86 13.88
CA THR A 149 15.05 -20.86 13.09
C THR A 149 15.11 -22.16 12.30
N ALA A 150 15.38 -22.09 11.00
CA ALA A 150 15.49 -23.27 10.14
C ALA A 150 16.56 -23.03 9.08
N GLY A 151 17.64 -23.81 9.10
CA GLY A 151 18.77 -23.64 8.19
C GLY A 151 19.31 -22.22 8.21
N ASP A 152 19.28 -21.55 7.05
CA ASP A 152 19.73 -20.16 6.86
C ASP A 152 18.59 -19.13 7.01
N SER A 153 17.54 -19.44 7.78
CA SER A 153 16.39 -18.55 7.97
C SER A 153 16.00 -18.35 9.44
N ILE A 154 15.62 -17.12 9.77
CA ILE A 154 15.07 -16.73 11.07
C ILE A 154 13.69 -16.11 10.85
N VAL A 155 12.68 -16.63 11.54
CA VAL A 155 11.34 -16.04 11.55
C VAL A 155 11.17 -15.22 12.81
N LEU A 156 10.82 -13.96 12.62
CA LEU A 156 10.64 -12.96 13.65
C LEU A 156 9.17 -12.52 13.69
N GLU A 157 8.59 -12.46 14.89
CA GLU A 157 7.23 -12.02 15.13
C GLU A 157 7.21 -10.84 16.11
N GLY A 158 6.62 -9.73 15.68
CA GLY A 158 6.49 -8.51 16.45
C GLY A 158 5.76 -8.71 17.77
N ILE A 159 6.22 -8.05 18.81
CA ILE A 159 5.65 -8.22 20.16
C ILE A 159 4.26 -7.58 20.26
N GLN A 160 4.11 -6.35 19.76
CA GLN A 160 2.92 -5.51 19.93
C GLN A 160 1.93 -5.71 18.79
N ASN A 161 2.36 -5.48 17.54
CA ASN A 161 1.46 -5.43 16.38
C ASN A 161 1.43 -6.74 15.58
N LYS A 162 2.27 -7.71 15.95
CA LYS A 162 2.41 -9.00 15.26
C LYS A 162 2.85 -8.86 13.80
N SER A 163 3.55 -7.76 13.47
CA SER A 163 4.25 -7.66 12.19
C SER A 163 5.30 -8.77 12.10
N SER A 164 5.63 -9.20 10.89
CA SER A 164 6.54 -10.35 10.70
C SER A 164 7.72 -10.00 9.81
N ILE A 165 8.88 -10.57 10.14
CA ILE A 165 10.07 -10.54 9.29
C ILE A 165 10.57 -11.98 9.13
N THR A 166 10.89 -12.36 7.90
CA THR A 166 11.66 -13.56 7.63
C THR A 166 13.04 -13.14 7.13
N LEU A 167 14.07 -13.40 7.95
CA LEU A 167 15.46 -13.13 7.60
C LEU A 167 16.05 -14.31 6.86
N THR A 168 16.80 -14.02 5.80
CA THR A 168 17.63 -14.98 5.04
C THR A 168 19.01 -14.38 4.84
N LYS A 169 20.05 -15.22 4.80
CA LYS A 169 21.42 -14.73 4.59
C LYS A 169 21.56 -14.07 3.21
N VAL A 170 22.30 -12.96 3.17
CA VAL A 170 22.68 -12.27 1.94
C VAL A 170 23.89 -12.98 1.32
N THR A 171 23.89 -13.08 0.00
CA THR A 171 25.03 -13.61 -0.76
C THR A 171 26.01 -12.49 -1.15
N GLN A 172 27.26 -12.84 -1.46
CA GLN A 172 28.26 -11.84 -1.89
C GLN A 172 27.82 -10.98 -3.09
N PRO A 173 27.17 -11.52 -4.15
CA PRO A 173 26.66 -10.69 -5.24
C PRO A 173 25.58 -9.70 -4.78
N GLU A 174 24.66 -10.15 -3.91
CA GLU A 174 23.55 -9.32 -3.43
C GLU A 174 24.02 -8.15 -2.55
N VAL A 175 24.98 -8.37 -1.65
CA VAL A 175 25.51 -7.26 -0.83
C VAL A 175 26.24 -6.23 -1.71
N THR A 176 26.88 -6.66 -2.80
CA THR A 176 27.50 -5.75 -3.77
C THR A 176 26.43 -4.88 -4.45
N GLN A 177 25.30 -5.46 -4.87
CA GLN A 177 24.18 -4.73 -5.47
C GLN A 177 23.47 -3.79 -4.47
N LEU A 178 23.31 -4.21 -3.23
CA LEU A 178 22.71 -3.37 -2.17
C LEU A 178 23.59 -2.15 -1.88
N THR A 179 24.90 -2.34 -1.80
CA THR A 179 25.85 -1.28 -1.47
C THR A 179 26.24 -0.38 -2.65
N SER A 180 25.99 -0.79 -3.89
CA SER A 180 26.21 0.04 -5.08
C SER A 180 25.15 1.15 -5.27
N GLY A 181 24.04 1.09 -4.53
CA GLY A 181 22.92 2.02 -4.69
C GLY A 181 21.89 1.60 -5.74
N GLN A 182 21.96 0.38 -6.28
CA GLN A 182 21.04 -0.12 -7.31
C GLN A 182 19.56 -0.03 -6.87
N MET A 183 19.26 -0.34 -5.61
CA MET A 183 17.89 -0.23 -5.06
C MET A 183 17.35 1.19 -5.10
N LYS A 184 18.19 2.19 -4.80
CA LYS A 184 17.82 3.60 -4.94
C LYS A 184 17.54 3.97 -6.40
N ASN A 185 18.35 3.49 -7.35
CA ASN A 185 18.15 3.75 -8.78
C ASN A 185 16.82 3.17 -9.28
N MET A 186 16.49 1.94 -8.86
CA MET A 186 15.20 1.30 -9.16
C MET A 186 14.01 2.09 -8.59
N LEU A 187 14.10 2.54 -7.33
CA LEU A 187 13.08 3.41 -6.71
C LEU A 187 12.91 4.73 -7.46
N GLN A 188 14.02 5.34 -7.89
CA GLN A 188 14.02 6.57 -8.67
C GLN A 188 13.36 6.37 -10.04
N TYR A 189 13.74 5.30 -10.75
CA TYR A 189 13.15 4.96 -12.03
C TYR A 189 11.63 4.79 -11.95
N VAL A 190 11.14 4.05 -10.95
CA VAL A 190 9.69 3.90 -10.74
C VAL A 190 9.03 5.22 -10.39
N ALA A 191 9.67 6.05 -9.56
CA ALA A 191 9.11 7.34 -9.16
C ALA A 191 8.98 8.32 -10.35
N SER A 192 9.94 8.29 -11.29
CA SER A 192 9.99 9.18 -12.46
C SER A 192 9.14 8.74 -13.64
N HIS A 193 8.69 7.48 -13.68
CA HIS A 193 7.97 6.92 -14.82
C HIS A 193 6.54 6.56 -14.44
N LYS A 194 5.57 7.21 -15.08
CA LYS A 194 4.13 7.01 -14.81
C LYS A 194 3.43 6.10 -15.83
N GLY A 195 4.07 5.85 -16.98
CA GLY A 195 3.53 5.06 -18.07
C GLY A 195 4.18 3.67 -18.20
N LEU A 196 4.46 2.98 -17.10
CA LEU A 196 5.11 1.67 -17.17
C LEU A 196 4.18 0.64 -17.82
N ARG A 197 4.70 -0.15 -18.76
CA ARG A 197 3.94 -1.19 -19.48
C ARG A 197 4.73 -2.47 -19.58
N LEU A 198 4.11 -3.60 -19.26
CA LEU A 198 4.67 -4.93 -19.49
C LEU A 198 4.37 -5.37 -20.92
N THR A 199 5.43 -5.63 -21.69
CA THR A 199 5.33 -6.29 -23.00
C THR A 199 5.10 -7.79 -22.83
N LEU A 200 4.12 -8.33 -23.56
CA LEU A 200 3.82 -9.76 -23.60
C LEU A 200 4.53 -10.44 -24.78
N PRO A 201 4.61 -11.80 -24.81
CA PRO A 201 5.31 -12.53 -25.88
C PRO A 201 4.81 -12.22 -27.29
N ASP A 202 3.52 -11.90 -27.44
CA ASP A 202 2.87 -11.52 -28.71
C ASP A 202 3.06 -10.05 -29.09
N LYS A 203 3.89 -9.30 -28.33
CA LYS A 203 4.18 -7.87 -28.48
C LYS A 203 3.05 -6.92 -28.10
N THR A 204 1.92 -7.43 -27.61
CA THR A 204 0.94 -6.58 -26.94
C THR A 204 1.52 -6.08 -25.61
N THR A 205 0.94 -5.03 -25.06
CA THR A 205 1.37 -4.48 -23.77
C THR A 205 0.19 -4.35 -22.83
N ILE A 206 0.46 -4.45 -21.54
CA ILE A 206 -0.49 -4.14 -20.46
C ILE A 206 0.11 -3.05 -19.57
N PRO A 207 -0.70 -2.17 -18.97
CA PRO A 207 -0.20 -1.11 -18.14
C PRO A 207 0.12 -1.63 -16.72
N LEU A 208 1.12 -1.03 -16.08
CA LEU A 208 1.51 -1.30 -14.70
C LEU A 208 1.52 0.00 -13.89
N ALA A 209 0.73 0.03 -12.83
CA ALA A 209 0.76 1.09 -11.83
C ALA A 209 1.64 0.65 -10.66
N ILE A 210 2.80 1.27 -10.46
CA ILE A 210 3.70 0.94 -9.35
C ILE A 210 3.75 2.12 -8.38
N SER A 211 3.32 1.90 -7.14
CA SER A 211 3.37 2.91 -6.07
C SER A 211 4.46 2.57 -5.08
N THR A 212 5.48 3.43 -5.00
CA THR A 212 6.56 3.30 -4.02
C THR A 212 6.12 3.68 -2.61
N LEU A 213 5.03 4.44 -2.48
CA LEU A 213 4.44 4.85 -1.20
C LEU A 213 3.63 3.73 -0.56
N THR A 214 2.63 3.21 -1.28
CA THR A 214 1.76 2.14 -0.78
C THR A 214 2.38 0.75 -0.92
N LYS A 215 3.52 0.63 -1.60
CA LYS A 215 4.23 -0.63 -1.86
C LYS A 215 3.38 -1.65 -2.61
N THR A 216 2.60 -1.17 -3.57
CA THR A 216 1.69 -1.99 -4.40
C THR A 216 1.97 -1.80 -5.88
N ILE A 217 1.92 -2.91 -6.62
CA ILE A 217 1.84 -2.91 -8.08
C ILE A 217 0.44 -3.35 -8.47
N ALA A 218 -0.14 -2.66 -9.46
CA ALA A 218 -1.43 -2.99 -10.03
C ALA A 218 -1.37 -3.02 -11.56
N SER A 219 -2.29 -3.76 -12.17
CA SER A 219 -2.48 -3.82 -13.62
C SER A 219 -3.95 -4.00 -13.93
N GLN A 220 -4.43 -3.36 -15.00
CA GLN A 220 -5.72 -3.61 -15.61
C GLN A 220 -5.50 -4.04 -17.05
N TYR A 221 -6.03 -5.20 -17.42
CA TYR A 221 -5.81 -5.80 -18.73
C TYR A 221 -7.07 -6.51 -19.20
N LEU A 222 -7.16 -6.78 -20.51
CA LEU A 222 -8.30 -7.51 -21.05
C LEU A 222 -8.16 -9.00 -20.76
N SER A 223 -9.27 -9.65 -20.46
CA SER A 223 -9.37 -11.12 -20.43
C SER A 223 -8.92 -11.72 -21.77
N ALA A 224 -8.57 -13.01 -21.79
CA ALA A 224 -8.02 -13.65 -22.98
C ALA A 224 -8.96 -13.62 -24.20
N ASP A 225 -10.28 -13.53 -23.99
CA ASP A 225 -11.30 -13.38 -25.02
C ASP A 225 -11.67 -11.91 -25.32
N GLY A 226 -11.07 -10.95 -24.60
CA GLY A 226 -11.31 -9.51 -24.75
C GLY A 226 -12.68 -9.04 -24.25
N SER A 227 -13.40 -9.87 -23.50
CA SER A 227 -14.77 -9.54 -23.05
C SER A 227 -14.80 -8.67 -21.80
N GLU A 228 -13.86 -8.90 -20.87
CA GLU A 228 -13.83 -8.25 -19.56
C GLU A 228 -12.48 -7.56 -19.30
N ILE A 229 -12.50 -6.62 -18.36
CA ILE A 229 -11.28 -6.05 -17.78
C ILE A 229 -10.98 -6.83 -16.50
N GLU A 230 -9.83 -7.47 -16.47
CA GLU A 230 -9.27 -8.09 -15.28
C GLU A 230 -8.36 -7.10 -14.54
N GLU A 231 -8.36 -7.19 -13.22
CA GLU A 231 -7.51 -6.39 -12.36
C GLU A 231 -6.61 -7.29 -11.53
N PHE A 232 -5.33 -6.92 -11.45
CA PHE A 232 -4.36 -7.54 -10.57
C PHE A 232 -3.78 -6.48 -9.65
N THR A 233 -3.68 -6.78 -8.35
CA THR A 233 -2.96 -5.95 -7.40
C THR A 233 -2.22 -6.83 -6.40
N THR A 234 -0.97 -6.48 -6.10
CA THR A 234 -0.20 -7.18 -5.07
C THR A 234 0.76 -6.21 -4.38
N PRO A 235 0.99 -6.39 -3.06
CA PRO A 235 2.14 -5.79 -2.41
C PRO A 235 3.45 -6.29 -3.02
N PHE A 236 4.47 -5.44 -3.00
CA PHE A 236 5.81 -5.77 -3.46
C PHE A 236 6.88 -5.14 -2.56
N THR A 237 8.08 -5.71 -2.58
CA THR A 237 9.30 -5.05 -2.09
C THR A 237 10.30 -4.87 -3.22
N PHE A 238 11.16 -3.86 -3.14
CA PHE A 238 12.39 -3.93 -3.91
C PHE A 238 13.31 -5.01 -3.33
N SER A 239 14.20 -5.54 -4.16
CA SER A 239 15.24 -6.49 -3.78
C SER A 239 16.58 -6.02 -4.36
N PRO A 240 17.71 -6.66 -4.05
CA PRO A 240 19.00 -6.30 -4.64
C PRO A 240 18.97 -6.33 -6.18
N SER A 241 18.14 -7.19 -6.77
CA SER A 241 18.12 -7.47 -8.20
C SER A 241 16.85 -7.00 -8.92
N GLY A 242 15.89 -6.36 -8.23
CA GLY A 242 14.61 -6.03 -8.86
C GLY A 242 13.47 -5.70 -7.90
N ILE A 243 12.28 -6.17 -8.27
CA ILE A 243 11.03 -6.11 -7.51
C ILE A 243 10.53 -7.53 -7.24
N SER A 244 10.18 -7.82 -5.99
CA SER A 244 9.61 -9.09 -5.55
C SER A 244 8.15 -8.92 -5.15
N LEU A 245 7.26 -9.65 -5.81
CA LEU A 245 5.82 -9.64 -5.60
C LEU A 245 5.43 -10.63 -4.50
N THR A 246 4.51 -10.22 -3.61
CA THR A 246 3.99 -11.12 -2.59
C THR A 246 3.15 -12.24 -3.21
N THR A 247 2.29 -11.87 -4.16
CA THR A 247 1.46 -12.78 -4.96
C THR A 247 1.98 -12.83 -6.40
N ALA A 248 2.02 -14.02 -6.99
CA ALA A 248 2.47 -14.16 -8.37
C ALA A 248 1.46 -13.52 -9.34
N PHE A 249 1.96 -12.81 -10.34
CA PHE A 249 1.14 -12.33 -11.44
C PHE A 249 1.13 -13.39 -12.54
N THR A 250 -0.06 -13.84 -12.93
CA THR A 250 -0.26 -14.82 -13.99
C THR A 250 -0.88 -14.15 -15.21
N ILE A 251 -0.16 -14.13 -16.33
CA ILE A 251 -0.69 -13.62 -17.60
C ILE A 251 -0.02 -14.32 -18.78
N ALA A 252 -0.76 -14.48 -19.89
CA ALA A 252 -0.28 -15.12 -21.11
C ALA A 252 0.38 -16.51 -20.84
N GLY A 253 -0.27 -17.31 -19.99
CA GLY A 253 0.15 -18.67 -19.64
C GLY A 253 1.41 -18.79 -18.78
N ALA A 254 1.96 -17.68 -18.26
CA ALA A 254 3.11 -17.69 -17.36
C ALA A 254 2.77 -17.03 -16.02
N SER A 255 3.40 -17.52 -14.94
CA SER A 255 3.28 -16.96 -13.61
C SER A 255 4.65 -16.53 -13.10
N PHE A 256 4.77 -15.30 -12.59
CA PHE A 256 6.02 -14.76 -12.08
C PHE A 256 5.83 -13.98 -10.79
N LYS A 257 6.86 -14.02 -9.92
CA LYS A 257 6.93 -13.24 -8.67
C LYS A 257 8.05 -12.21 -8.66
N GLU A 258 8.95 -12.24 -9.64
CA GLU A 258 10.11 -11.37 -9.67
C GLU A 258 10.10 -10.56 -10.97
N LEU A 259 10.42 -9.27 -10.84
CA LEU A 259 10.79 -8.40 -11.95
C LEU A 259 12.26 -8.06 -11.76
N HIS A 260 13.13 -8.55 -12.63
CA HIS A 260 14.57 -8.30 -12.58
C HIS A 260 14.92 -6.94 -13.18
N TRP A 261 15.98 -6.31 -12.69
CA TRP A 261 16.48 -5.05 -13.18
C TRP A 261 17.63 -5.25 -14.17
N ASP A 262 17.52 -4.61 -15.33
CA ASP A 262 18.55 -4.55 -16.36
C ASP A 262 19.22 -3.17 -16.27
N GLU A 263 20.42 -3.14 -15.69
CA GLU A 263 21.14 -1.88 -15.43
C GLU A 263 21.57 -1.17 -16.71
N ASP A 264 21.94 -1.92 -17.75
CA ASP A 264 22.39 -1.35 -19.03
C ASP A 264 21.24 -0.66 -19.77
N LYS A 265 20.04 -1.25 -19.71
CA LYS A 265 18.85 -0.70 -20.38
C LYS A 265 18.01 0.20 -19.49
N GLN A 266 18.26 0.21 -18.18
CA GLN A 266 17.43 0.90 -17.18
C GLN A 266 15.96 0.47 -17.28
N GLU A 267 15.72 -0.85 -17.32
CA GLU A 267 14.39 -1.43 -17.49
C GLU A 267 14.20 -2.63 -16.56
N PHE A 268 12.96 -2.87 -16.14
CA PHE A 268 12.62 -4.15 -15.50
C PHE A 268 12.26 -5.21 -16.55
N TYR A 269 12.46 -6.48 -16.23
CA TYR A 269 12.06 -7.59 -17.09
C TYR A 269 11.68 -8.83 -16.26
N VAL A 270 10.80 -9.65 -16.81
CA VAL A 270 10.48 -10.97 -16.26
C VAL A 270 11.39 -12.02 -16.90
N ASP A 271 11.52 -11.95 -18.22
CA ASP A 271 12.33 -12.85 -19.04
C ASP A 271 12.74 -12.16 -20.37
N ALA A 272 13.35 -12.90 -21.29
CA ALA A 272 13.82 -12.38 -22.57
C ALA A 272 12.70 -11.80 -23.47
N THR A 273 11.45 -12.22 -23.27
CA THR A 273 10.28 -11.82 -24.06
C THR A 273 9.38 -10.81 -23.36
N ARG A 274 9.48 -10.71 -22.02
CA ARG A 274 8.63 -9.87 -21.18
C ARG A 274 9.44 -8.78 -20.50
N ARG A 275 9.36 -7.55 -21.01
CA ARG A 275 10.08 -6.37 -20.49
C ARG A 275 9.10 -5.26 -20.13
N ILE A 276 9.46 -4.47 -19.12
CA ILE A 276 8.71 -3.31 -18.69
C ILE A 276 9.36 -2.08 -19.30
N ILE A 277 8.62 -1.47 -20.23
CA ILE A 277 9.01 -0.25 -20.93
C ILE A 277 8.27 0.94 -20.32
N ASN A 278 8.81 2.14 -20.50
CA ASN A 278 8.06 3.36 -20.23
C ASN A 278 7.42 3.91 -21.50
N ASP A 279 6.10 4.09 -21.46
CA ASP A 279 5.30 4.71 -22.51
C ASP A 279 4.24 5.60 -21.84
N ASN A 280 4.50 6.91 -21.85
CA ASN A 280 3.65 7.91 -21.21
C ASN A 280 2.34 8.18 -21.98
N SER A 281 2.10 7.53 -23.12
CA SER A 281 0.81 7.63 -23.79
C SER A 281 -0.30 7.05 -22.89
N LEU A 282 -1.51 7.59 -23.03
CA LEU A 282 -2.66 7.11 -22.28
C LEU A 282 -2.97 5.66 -22.70
N PHE A 283 -3.08 4.75 -21.72
CA PHE A 283 -3.46 3.37 -21.99
C PHE A 283 -4.99 3.24 -21.99
N ILE A 284 -5.57 3.03 -23.16
CA ILE A 284 -7.02 2.84 -23.32
C ILE A 284 -7.35 1.35 -23.37
N LEU A 285 -8.23 0.91 -22.48
CA LEU A 285 -8.78 -0.45 -22.51
C LEU A 285 -10.04 -0.47 -23.39
N THR A 286 -10.09 -1.41 -24.33
CA THR A 286 -11.21 -1.58 -25.26
C THR A 286 -11.83 -2.97 -25.14
N PRO A 287 -12.51 -3.29 -24.03
CA PRO A 287 -13.26 -4.54 -23.89
C PRO A 287 -14.44 -4.57 -24.88
N SER A 288 -14.97 -5.76 -25.13
CA SER A 288 -16.13 -5.96 -26.02
C SER A 288 -17.39 -5.20 -25.57
N ILE A 289 -17.52 -4.95 -24.25
CA ILE A 289 -18.58 -4.12 -23.69
C ILE A 289 -18.02 -2.71 -23.40
N PRO A 290 -18.34 -1.68 -24.20
CA PRO A 290 -17.75 -0.35 -24.04
C PRO A 290 -18.23 0.35 -22.78
N LEU A 291 -17.44 1.31 -22.25
CA LEU A 291 -17.80 2.06 -21.05
C LEU A 291 -19.17 2.74 -21.18
N SER A 292 -19.49 3.26 -22.38
CA SER A 292 -20.74 3.97 -22.68
C SER A 292 -22.01 3.17 -22.39
N SER A 293 -21.97 1.82 -22.49
CA SER A 293 -23.12 0.96 -22.18
C SER A 293 -23.17 0.49 -20.72
N THR A 294 -22.10 0.74 -19.96
CA THR A 294 -21.95 0.28 -18.57
C THR A 294 -22.09 1.40 -17.52
N LEU A 295 -22.00 2.66 -17.95
CA LEU A 295 -22.23 3.81 -17.08
C LEU A 295 -23.68 3.82 -16.57
N GLY A 296 -23.83 3.92 -15.25
CA GLY A 296 -25.09 3.88 -14.52
C GLY A 296 -25.71 2.49 -14.34
N SER A 297 -25.16 1.44 -14.96
CA SER A 297 -25.63 0.06 -14.81
C SER A 297 -24.62 -0.83 -14.07
N LYS A 298 -23.35 -0.78 -14.50
CA LYS A 298 -22.23 -1.43 -13.82
C LYS A 298 -21.53 -0.45 -12.90
N TYR A 299 -21.28 0.78 -13.36
CA TYR A 299 -20.59 1.85 -12.61
C TYR A 299 -21.55 3.01 -12.38
N ALA A 300 -21.95 3.25 -11.13
CA ALA A 300 -22.90 4.29 -10.78
C ALA A 300 -22.38 5.69 -11.13
N PHE A 301 -21.08 5.92 -10.96
CA PHE A 301 -20.48 7.23 -11.16
C PHE A 301 -19.03 7.17 -11.66
N LEU A 302 -18.60 8.28 -12.24
CA LEU A 302 -17.20 8.65 -12.46
C LEU A 302 -16.87 9.79 -11.49
N GLN A 303 -15.93 9.58 -10.57
CA GLN A 303 -15.57 10.54 -9.52
C GLN A 303 -14.24 11.23 -9.82
N VAL A 304 -14.28 12.55 -9.97
CA VAL A 304 -13.10 13.42 -9.97
C VAL A 304 -12.77 13.76 -8.51
N PRO A 305 -11.61 13.32 -7.98
CA PRO A 305 -11.28 13.49 -6.57
C PRO A 305 -10.92 14.95 -6.22
N GLU A 306 -10.82 15.21 -4.92
CA GLU A 306 -10.30 16.47 -4.39
C GLU A 306 -8.89 16.75 -4.90
N ASN A 307 -8.58 18.03 -5.14
CA ASN A 307 -7.22 18.48 -5.43
C ASN A 307 -6.60 17.78 -6.65
N THR A 308 -7.43 17.41 -7.63
CA THR A 308 -6.97 16.76 -8.86
C THR A 308 -6.01 17.65 -9.67
N ASP A 309 -6.04 18.97 -9.46
CA ASP A 309 -5.07 19.94 -9.97
C ASP A 309 -3.66 19.75 -9.39
N PHE A 310 -3.54 19.25 -8.15
CA PHE A 310 -2.26 18.90 -7.53
C PHE A 310 -1.87 17.43 -7.76
N TYR A 311 -2.87 16.55 -7.87
CA TYR A 311 -2.70 15.11 -8.00
C TYR A 311 -3.55 14.59 -9.18
N PRO A 312 -3.16 14.91 -10.43
CA PRO A 312 -3.98 14.59 -11.59
C PRO A 312 -4.10 13.10 -11.83
N LEU A 313 -5.30 12.69 -12.26
CA LEU A 313 -5.55 11.34 -12.75
C LEU A 313 -5.09 11.17 -14.19
N LEU A 314 -4.76 9.94 -14.59
CA LEU A 314 -4.43 9.62 -15.97
C LEU A 314 -5.59 9.98 -16.90
N GLY A 315 -5.31 10.74 -17.97
CA GLY A 315 -6.29 11.15 -18.98
C GLY A 315 -6.97 12.51 -18.73
N GLN A 316 -6.63 13.19 -17.64
CA GLN A 316 -7.00 14.61 -17.45
C GLN A 316 -6.06 15.49 -18.29
N SER A 317 -6.64 16.41 -19.06
CA SER A 317 -5.88 17.36 -19.87
C SER A 317 -5.49 18.60 -19.07
N ASP A 318 -4.44 19.30 -19.52
CA ASP A 318 -4.00 20.55 -18.91
C ASP A 318 -5.12 21.61 -18.88
N GLU A 319 -5.98 21.63 -19.91
CA GLU A 319 -7.15 22.52 -19.97
C GLU A 319 -8.14 22.20 -18.85
N PHE A 320 -8.50 20.92 -18.65
CA PHE A 320 -9.37 20.53 -17.56
C PHE A 320 -8.79 20.88 -16.19
N LEU A 321 -7.50 20.59 -15.98
CA LEU A 321 -6.81 20.88 -14.71
C LEU A 321 -6.76 22.39 -14.41
N SER A 322 -6.54 23.22 -15.45
CA SER A 322 -6.58 24.67 -15.33
C SER A 322 -7.96 25.17 -14.90
N LEU A 323 -9.03 24.67 -15.54
CA LEU A 323 -10.39 25.06 -15.23
C LEU A 323 -10.87 24.55 -13.86
N TYR A 324 -10.45 23.34 -13.47
CA TYR A 324 -10.69 22.81 -12.13
C TYR A 324 -10.00 23.66 -11.05
N SER A 325 -8.74 24.02 -11.26
CA SER A 325 -7.99 24.90 -10.35
C SER A 325 -8.67 26.27 -10.21
N GLN A 326 -9.07 26.88 -11.33
CA GLN A 326 -9.80 28.15 -11.33
C GLN A 326 -11.11 28.05 -10.53
N ALA A 327 -11.89 26.98 -10.73
CA ALA A 327 -13.12 26.75 -9.97
C ALA A 327 -12.85 26.62 -8.48
N ARG A 328 -11.85 25.81 -8.09
CA ARG A 328 -11.43 25.62 -6.68
C ARG A 328 -11.00 26.94 -6.03
N GLU A 329 -10.19 27.73 -6.73
CA GLU A 329 -9.68 29.00 -6.22
C GLU A 329 -10.77 30.08 -6.12
N SER A 330 -11.65 30.16 -7.12
CA SER A 330 -12.79 31.09 -7.11
C SER A 330 -13.76 30.78 -5.96
N MET A 331 -14.12 29.50 -5.78
CA MET A 331 -14.96 29.04 -4.67
C MET A 331 -14.36 29.41 -3.30
N LEU A 332 -13.04 29.26 -3.15
CA LEU A 332 -12.33 29.56 -1.91
C LEU A 332 -12.22 31.07 -1.63
N ALA A 333 -12.05 31.87 -2.69
CA ALA A 333 -11.97 33.33 -2.61
C ALA A 333 -13.35 34.01 -2.49
N GLY A 334 -14.42 33.33 -2.91
CA GLY A 334 -15.79 33.83 -2.88
C GLY A 334 -16.35 34.02 -1.47
N ASP A 335 -17.53 34.65 -1.40
CA ASP A 335 -18.17 35.06 -0.14
C ASP A 335 -18.41 33.90 0.83
N TYR A 336 -18.66 32.71 0.29
CA TYR A 336 -18.93 31.51 1.07
C TYR A 336 -17.68 30.74 1.49
N LYS A 337 -16.49 31.09 0.96
CA LYS A 337 -15.20 30.44 1.25
C LYS A 337 -15.26 28.92 1.16
N LEU A 338 -15.78 28.44 0.03
CA LEU A 338 -16.05 27.02 -0.18
C LEU A 338 -14.77 26.29 -0.54
N THR A 339 -14.60 25.10 0.02
CA THR A 339 -13.55 24.16 -0.44
C THR A 339 -14.19 23.10 -1.32
N LEU A 340 -13.77 23.02 -2.58
CA LEU A 340 -14.18 21.97 -3.50
C LEU A 340 -13.62 20.61 -3.03
N LYS A 341 -14.50 19.65 -2.77
CA LYS A 341 -14.13 18.30 -2.29
C LYS A 341 -14.06 17.29 -3.42
N GLN A 342 -15.12 17.10 -4.19
CA GLN A 342 -15.11 16.16 -5.32
C GLN A 342 -16.24 16.48 -6.29
N MET A 343 -16.15 15.92 -7.49
CA MET A 343 -17.22 15.99 -8.50
C MET A 343 -17.57 14.58 -8.98
N ASP A 344 -18.82 14.17 -8.79
CA ASP A 344 -19.32 12.87 -9.24
C ASP A 344 -20.23 13.04 -10.46
N PHE A 345 -19.92 12.30 -11.52
CA PHE A 345 -20.71 12.24 -12.75
C PHE A 345 -21.56 10.97 -12.69
N VAL A 346 -22.80 11.11 -12.23
CA VAL A 346 -23.72 10.00 -11.93
C VAL A 346 -24.67 9.78 -13.10
N PHE A 347 -24.54 8.63 -13.77
CA PHE A 347 -25.37 8.29 -14.93
C PHE A 347 -26.61 7.50 -14.52
N LYS A 348 -27.79 7.88 -15.04
CA LYS A 348 -29.08 7.22 -14.78
C LYS A 348 -29.76 6.76 -16.08
N PRO A 349 -29.41 5.55 -16.60
CA PRO A 349 -29.89 5.05 -17.89
C PRO A 349 -31.40 4.94 -18.03
N SER A 350 -32.11 4.58 -16.95
CA SER A 350 -33.58 4.47 -16.95
C SER A 350 -34.28 5.79 -17.26
N THR A 351 -33.62 6.92 -16.98
CA THR A 351 -34.16 8.28 -17.12
C THR A 351 -33.37 9.14 -18.10
N HIS A 352 -32.35 8.58 -18.76
CA HIS A 352 -31.42 9.33 -19.64
C HIS A 352 -30.92 10.63 -19.00
N THR A 353 -30.54 10.54 -17.73
CA THR A 353 -30.13 11.70 -16.91
C THR A 353 -28.69 11.53 -16.46
N LEU A 354 -27.91 12.61 -16.53
CA LEU A 354 -26.61 12.77 -15.87
C LEU A 354 -26.79 13.74 -14.71
N LEU A 355 -26.33 13.37 -13.52
CA LEU A 355 -26.12 14.31 -12.43
C LEU A 355 -24.64 14.63 -12.33
N ILE A 356 -24.32 15.92 -12.22
CA ILE A 356 -23.00 16.38 -11.82
C ILE A 356 -23.13 16.86 -10.38
N ASP A 357 -22.69 16.01 -9.45
CA ASP A 357 -22.75 16.21 -8.02
C ASP A 357 -21.42 16.81 -7.54
N VAL A 358 -21.45 18.09 -7.18
CA VAL A 358 -20.31 18.86 -6.70
C VAL A 358 -20.37 18.98 -5.19
N TYR A 359 -19.46 18.31 -4.52
CA TYR A 359 -19.35 18.34 -3.08
C TYR A 359 -18.42 19.47 -2.66
N VAL A 360 -18.91 20.34 -1.78
CA VAL A 360 -18.14 21.48 -1.24
C VAL A 360 -18.27 21.51 0.28
N THR A 361 -17.26 22.03 0.97
CA THR A 361 -17.35 22.29 2.41
C THR A 361 -17.32 23.77 2.75
N GLN A 362 -18.07 24.13 3.78
CA GLN A 362 -18.05 25.45 4.40
C GLN A 362 -17.95 25.27 5.91
N ASN A 363 -16.89 25.84 6.52
CA ASN A 363 -16.65 25.72 7.97
C ASN A 363 -16.72 24.27 8.49
N GLY A 364 -16.25 23.30 7.68
CA GLY A 364 -16.28 21.88 8.00
C GLY A 364 -17.59 21.14 7.71
N ASN A 365 -18.67 21.84 7.34
CA ASN A 365 -19.93 21.20 6.94
C ASN A 365 -19.93 20.91 5.44
N LEU A 366 -20.42 19.72 5.05
CA LEU A 366 -20.52 19.28 3.66
C LEU A 366 -21.85 19.73 3.02
N PHE A 367 -21.78 20.27 1.81
CA PHE A 367 -22.91 20.66 0.98
C PHE A 367 -22.78 20.05 -0.41
N LEU A 368 -23.91 19.81 -1.06
CA LEU A 368 -23.99 19.23 -2.40
C LEU A 368 -24.65 20.21 -3.37
N GLY A 369 -23.88 20.71 -4.33
CA GLY A 369 -24.39 21.33 -5.54
C GLY A 369 -24.68 20.27 -6.58
N GLN A 370 -25.90 20.16 -7.05
CA GLN A 370 -26.29 19.19 -8.08
C GLN A 370 -26.76 19.89 -9.35
N TYR A 371 -26.08 19.64 -10.45
CA TYR A 371 -26.53 19.99 -11.80
C TYR A 371 -27.15 18.75 -12.46
N MET A 372 -28.37 18.89 -12.97
CA MET A 372 -29.07 17.83 -13.66
C MET A 372 -29.12 18.11 -15.16
N TYR A 373 -28.64 17.14 -15.91
CA TYR A 373 -28.61 17.11 -17.37
C TYR A 373 -29.45 15.95 -17.88
N THR A 374 -30.15 16.14 -18.99
CA THR A 374 -30.57 15.00 -19.83
C THR A 374 -29.46 14.65 -20.79
N TYR A 375 -29.40 13.40 -21.27
CA TYR A 375 -28.44 13.03 -22.30
C TYR A 375 -29.03 12.22 -23.45
N GLU A 376 -28.44 12.38 -24.62
CA GLU A 376 -28.61 11.49 -25.76
C GLU A 376 -27.33 10.66 -25.95
N LEU A 377 -27.48 9.38 -26.27
CA LEU A 377 -26.39 8.47 -26.59
C LEU A 377 -26.60 7.91 -27.99
N ASN A 378 -25.69 8.20 -28.92
CA ASN A 378 -25.82 7.72 -30.29
C ASN A 378 -25.27 6.29 -30.46
N GLU A 379 -25.47 5.69 -31.64
CA GLU A 379 -25.00 4.33 -31.96
C GLU A 379 -23.47 4.18 -31.90
N ALA A 380 -22.73 5.27 -32.04
CA ALA A 380 -21.27 5.29 -31.91
C ALA A 380 -20.80 5.39 -30.44
N GLY A 381 -21.72 5.44 -29.47
CA GLY A 381 -21.40 5.55 -28.05
C GLY A 381 -20.98 6.95 -27.61
N ILE A 382 -21.39 7.99 -28.35
CA ILE A 382 -21.09 9.39 -28.06
C ILE A 382 -22.27 10.02 -27.30
N PHE A 383 -21.97 10.66 -26.18
CA PHE A 383 -22.94 11.39 -25.37
C PHE A 383 -23.07 12.85 -25.80
N LYS A 384 -24.31 13.36 -25.83
CA LYS A 384 -24.60 14.80 -25.81
C LYS A 384 -25.40 15.11 -24.55
N PHE A 385 -24.99 16.10 -23.78
CA PHE A 385 -25.68 16.55 -22.57
C PHE A 385 -26.46 17.83 -22.83
N THR A 386 -27.62 17.95 -22.21
CA THR A 386 -28.47 19.14 -22.25
C THR A 386 -28.85 19.51 -20.83
N PHE A 387 -28.46 20.72 -20.41
CA PHE A 387 -28.78 21.21 -19.06
C PHE A 387 -30.31 21.26 -18.86
N ASN A 388 -30.76 20.82 -17.69
CA ASN A 388 -32.18 20.81 -17.32
C ASN A 388 -32.44 21.73 -16.12
N GLN A 389 -31.83 21.43 -14.98
CA GLN A 389 -32.01 22.21 -13.75
C GLN A 389 -30.81 22.06 -12.81
N ALA A 390 -30.73 22.93 -11.81
CA ALA A 390 -29.76 22.85 -10.73
C ALA A 390 -30.43 23.14 -9.38
N ASN A 391 -29.89 22.59 -8.29
CA ASN A 391 -30.33 22.94 -6.94
C ASN A 391 -29.73 24.28 -6.47
N ASP A 392 -30.19 24.79 -5.33
CA ASP A 392 -29.78 26.11 -4.83
C ASP A 392 -28.25 26.22 -4.61
N VAL A 393 -27.61 25.15 -4.14
CA VAL A 393 -26.15 25.14 -3.91
C VAL A 393 -25.41 25.18 -5.24
N ALA A 394 -25.85 24.41 -6.25
CA ALA A 394 -25.28 24.45 -7.59
C ALA A 394 -25.45 25.83 -8.23
N TRP A 395 -26.62 26.46 -8.10
CA TRP A 395 -26.81 27.83 -8.57
C TRP A 395 -25.85 28.83 -7.91
N ALA A 396 -25.58 28.66 -6.61
CA ALA A 396 -24.65 29.52 -5.89
C ALA A 396 -23.19 29.42 -6.39
N ILE A 397 -22.80 28.28 -6.99
CA ILE A 397 -21.44 28.02 -7.48
C ILE A 397 -21.34 27.93 -9.02
N GLN A 398 -22.43 28.25 -9.74
CA GLN A 398 -22.49 28.18 -11.20
C GLN A 398 -21.42 29.05 -11.87
N GLY A 399 -21.18 30.24 -11.31
CA GLY A 399 -20.16 31.16 -11.81
C GLY A 399 -18.75 30.61 -11.66
N ASP A 400 -18.46 29.93 -10.54
CA ASP A 400 -17.14 29.33 -10.30
C ASP A 400 -16.86 28.17 -11.26
N LEU A 401 -17.89 27.40 -11.64
CA LEU A 401 -17.78 26.23 -12.51
C LEU A 401 -18.03 26.51 -13.98
N SER A 402 -18.30 27.76 -14.38
CA SER A 402 -18.80 28.07 -15.73
C SER A 402 -17.86 27.60 -16.84
N GLY A 403 -16.54 27.64 -16.60
CA GLY A 403 -15.53 27.16 -17.54
C GLY A 403 -15.65 25.66 -17.82
N LEU A 404 -15.80 24.84 -16.77
CA LEU A 404 -15.99 23.39 -16.90
C LEU A 404 -17.36 23.05 -17.51
N LEU A 405 -18.43 23.69 -17.01
CA LEU A 405 -19.79 23.42 -17.47
C LEU A 405 -20.00 23.82 -18.94
N SER A 406 -19.30 24.84 -19.43
CA SER A 406 -19.33 25.22 -20.84
C SER A 406 -18.95 24.07 -21.77
N TYR A 407 -17.98 23.22 -21.41
CA TYR A 407 -17.66 22.04 -22.21
C TYR A 407 -18.78 21.00 -22.16
N ILE A 408 -19.36 20.75 -20.98
CA ILE A 408 -20.49 19.81 -20.84
C ILE A 408 -21.70 20.26 -21.67
N ASP A 409 -21.99 21.57 -21.66
CA ASP A 409 -23.13 22.16 -22.36
C ASP A 409 -22.96 22.13 -23.89
N ASN A 410 -21.74 22.39 -24.39
CA ASN A 410 -21.52 22.65 -25.80
C ASN A 410 -20.98 21.45 -26.57
N ASP A 411 -20.21 20.57 -25.94
CA ASP A 411 -19.52 19.48 -26.62
C ASP A 411 -20.33 18.17 -26.58
N THR A 412 -19.82 17.20 -27.34
CA THR A 412 -20.16 15.79 -27.27
C THR A 412 -18.97 15.00 -26.76
N PHE A 413 -19.21 13.86 -26.11
CA PHE A 413 -18.17 13.12 -25.39
C PHE A 413 -18.16 11.64 -25.77
N THR A 414 -16.97 11.14 -26.11
CA THR A 414 -16.71 9.69 -26.02
C THR A 414 -16.27 9.35 -24.61
N VAL A 415 -16.62 8.15 -24.15
CA VAL A 415 -16.16 7.64 -22.86
C VAL A 415 -15.33 6.37 -23.05
N LYS A 416 -14.20 6.27 -22.33
CA LYS A 416 -13.28 5.13 -22.45
C LYS A 416 -12.78 4.67 -21.10
N TYR A 417 -12.50 3.37 -20.99
CA TYR A 417 -11.74 2.84 -19.87
C TYR A 417 -10.27 3.23 -20.01
N ILE A 418 -9.69 3.73 -18.93
CA ILE A 418 -8.28 4.08 -18.84
C ILE A 418 -7.61 3.11 -17.87
N GLY A 419 -6.56 2.43 -18.35
CA GLY A 419 -5.73 1.53 -17.55
C GLY A 419 -4.44 2.19 -17.06
N GLY A 420 -3.76 1.55 -16.11
CA GLY A 420 -2.45 1.99 -15.61
C GLY A 420 -2.49 2.84 -14.35
N ALA A 421 -3.66 3.00 -13.75
CA ALA A 421 -3.81 3.51 -12.38
C ALA A 421 -3.95 2.35 -11.38
N HIS A 422 -3.96 2.62 -10.07
CA HIS A 422 -4.22 1.56 -9.06
C HIS A 422 -5.69 1.15 -8.97
N GLN A 423 -6.59 1.96 -9.54
CA GLN A 423 -8.02 1.70 -9.67
C GLN A 423 -8.43 1.98 -11.12
N LEU A 424 -9.41 1.24 -11.62
CA LEU A 424 -9.90 1.45 -12.98
C LEU A 424 -10.53 2.85 -13.12
N LEU A 425 -10.12 3.56 -14.17
CA LEU A 425 -10.58 4.90 -14.46
C LEU A 425 -11.52 4.91 -15.68
N GLY A 426 -12.46 5.84 -15.66
CA GLY A 426 -13.24 6.24 -16.82
C GLY A 426 -12.76 7.60 -17.29
N GLY A 427 -12.62 7.80 -18.59
CA GLY A 427 -12.30 9.09 -19.20
C GLY A 427 -13.45 9.59 -20.07
N MET A 428 -13.71 10.89 -20.02
CA MET A 428 -14.59 11.62 -20.92
C MET A 428 -13.75 12.52 -21.82
N PHE A 429 -13.90 12.35 -23.14
CA PHE A 429 -13.10 13.04 -24.16
C PHE A 429 -14.01 13.83 -25.08
N SER A 430 -13.84 15.15 -25.11
CA SER A 430 -14.59 16.01 -26.03
C SER A 430 -14.30 15.66 -27.49
N GLN A 431 -15.32 15.72 -28.35
CA GLN A 431 -15.19 15.47 -29.79
C GLN A 431 -14.94 16.77 -30.58
N GLU A 432 -15.38 17.91 -30.07
CA GLU A 432 -15.21 19.24 -30.66
C GLU A 432 -13.89 19.87 -30.23
N ASN A 433 -13.46 19.61 -29.00
CA ASN A 433 -12.26 20.16 -28.38
C ASN A 433 -11.33 19.02 -27.93
N THR A 434 -10.48 18.53 -28.84
CA THR A 434 -9.61 17.37 -28.55
C THR A 434 -8.57 17.60 -27.44
N ASN A 435 -8.39 18.86 -27.00
CA ASN A 435 -7.52 19.22 -25.88
C ASN A 435 -8.25 19.20 -24.52
N PHE A 436 -9.58 18.99 -24.51
CA PHE A 436 -10.37 18.90 -23.29
C PHE A 436 -10.75 17.44 -23.03
N SER A 437 -10.18 16.88 -21.96
CA SER A 437 -10.56 15.58 -21.44
C SER A 437 -10.40 15.54 -19.94
N PHE A 438 -11.24 14.75 -19.29
CA PHE A 438 -11.10 14.48 -17.86
C PHE A 438 -11.38 13.02 -17.57
N SER A 439 -10.89 12.56 -16.43
CA SER A 439 -11.10 11.20 -15.96
C SER A 439 -11.42 11.19 -14.48
N GLY A 440 -12.00 10.08 -14.04
CA GLY A 440 -12.36 9.84 -12.66
C GLY A 440 -12.38 8.35 -12.33
N TYR A 441 -12.39 8.06 -11.03
CA TYR A 441 -12.53 6.70 -10.53
C TYR A 441 -13.93 6.17 -10.87
N LEU A 442 -14.01 4.97 -11.44
CA LEU A 442 -15.28 4.30 -11.65
C LEU A 442 -15.71 3.62 -10.35
N GLY A 443 -16.89 4.01 -9.85
CA GLY A 443 -17.45 3.50 -8.60
C GLY A 443 -18.88 3.00 -8.76
N ASN A 444 -19.36 2.27 -7.75
CA ASN A 444 -20.69 1.65 -7.70
C ASN A 444 -21.52 2.15 -6.53
#